data_AF-A0A1G7SGU8-F1
#
_entry.id   AF-A0A1G7SGU8-F1
#
_cell.length_a   1.000
_cell.length_b   1.000
_cell.length_c   1.000
_cell.angle_alpha   90.00
_cell.angle_beta   90.00
_cell.angle_gamma   90.00
#
_symmetry.space_group_name_H-M   'P 1'
#
loop_
_entity.id
_entity.type
_entity.pdbx_description
1 polymer ?
#
loop_
_entity_poly.entity_id
_entity_poly.type
_entity_poly.pdbx_seq_one_letter_code
_entity_poly.pdbx_strand_id
1 'polypeptide(L)'
;MNRRRFVTALGATGAAALAGCTQGDESGEETTGTETSTDDGTGTGPESDDSPESVVEAFVTRAAEGDREGVIALLHPAHPMHPDNAESGQEFELDAAAEGVEGVRTEIQTRDATVEDARSITGTGIFFEEGELAGLLDGRDAVIVGARTVGGGATAFQSLVVTADGEWRILWQGAETDSGSDPPALHPRVVDEVTVADDGSSAEVQFAESAANGPVTVASATAGDEATVESPAEAGSLSVELDPAGDEVIVTATVDGETRPVYRERTGARRIVEAVRVQPPENDDSPWGMTARVVVADFESDGSLRAESTRSGAENAIEPAGAANYVVVGIHEESDEVVVTLTEDGETEEIHRERVAA
;
A
#
# COMPACT_ATOMS: atom_id res chain seq x y z
N MET A 1 -10.20 30.02 4.49
CA MET A 1 -9.68 28.70 4.05
C MET A 1 -8.22 28.63 4.45
N ASN A 2 -7.95 28.03 5.61
CA ASN A 2 -6.58 27.88 6.13
C ASN A 2 -5.98 26.63 5.49
N ARG A 3 -5.19 26.81 4.42
CA ARG A 3 -4.31 25.77 3.91
C ARG A 3 -3.21 25.56 4.95
N ARG A 4 -3.17 24.37 5.56
CA ARG A 4 -2.08 23.99 6.46
C ARG A 4 -0.81 23.87 5.63
N ARG A 5 0.24 24.57 6.08
CA ARG A 5 1.58 24.49 5.50
C ARG A 5 2.24 23.24 6.07
N PHE A 6 2.46 22.23 5.25
CA PHE A 6 3.42 21.19 5.58
C PHE A 6 4.82 21.76 5.36
N VAL A 7 5.59 21.87 6.44
CA VAL A 7 7.00 22.26 6.41
C VAL A 7 7.79 20.96 6.38
N THR A 8 8.14 20.48 5.19
CA THR A 8 9.14 19.43 5.03
C THR A 8 10.51 20.09 5.07
N ALA A 9 11.20 19.95 6.19
CA ALA A 9 12.56 20.46 6.37
C ALA A 9 13.56 19.48 5.73
N LEU A 10 13.80 19.62 4.42
CA LEU A 10 14.92 18.96 3.74
C LEU A 10 16.02 19.99 3.46
N GLY A 11 17.12 19.87 4.20
CA GLY A 11 18.32 20.67 4.03
C GLY A 11 19.04 20.28 2.75
N ALA A 12 18.88 21.08 1.70
CA ALA A 12 19.66 20.97 0.47
C ALA A 12 20.96 21.77 0.58
N THR A 13 22.11 21.08 0.51
CA THR A 13 23.38 21.72 0.11
C THR A 13 23.73 21.19 -1.26
N GLY A 14 23.46 22.01 -2.28
CA GLY A 14 23.82 21.71 -3.67
C GLY A 14 25.24 22.11 -4.03
N ALA A 15 25.73 21.53 -5.13
CA ALA A 15 26.59 22.22 -6.09
C ALA A 15 26.33 21.66 -7.49
N ALA A 16 25.98 22.57 -8.40
CA ALA A 16 25.65 22.33 -9.79
C ALA A 16 26.89 22.22 -10.69
N ALA A 17 26.72 21.61 -11.87
CA ALA A 17 27.39 22.05 -13.10
C ALA A 17 26.55 21.70 -14.34
N LEU A 18 26.03 22.74 -15.00
CA LEU A 18 25.40 22.72 -16.32
C LEU A 18 26.46 22.83 -17.43
N ALA A 19 26.24 22.17 -18.56
CA ALA A 19 26.57 22.60 -19.93
C ALA A 19 25.84 21.63 -20.90
N GLY A 20 24.88 22.03 -21.74
CA GLY A 20 25.04 22.78 -23.00
C GLY A 20 25.19 21.79 -24.18
N CYS A 21 24.54 21.85 -25.35
CA CYS A 21 23.80 22.88 -26.07
C CYS A 21 22.92 22.24 -27.19
N THR A 22 21.96 23.05 -27.65
CA THR A 22 21.06 22.97 -28.83
C THR A 22 21.71 22.67 -30.20
N GLN A 23 20.93 22.20 -31.20
CA GLN A 23 20.59 22.96 -32.45
C GLN A 23 20.15 22.13 -33.70
N GLY A 24 19.08 22.61 -34.37
CA GLY A 24 18.74 22.55 -35.83
C GLY A 24 18.41 21.18 -36.47
N ASP A 25 17.55 21.03 -37.49
CA ASP A 25 17.03 21.95 -38.50
C ASP A 25 15.83 21.31 -39.27
N GLU A 26 15.16 22.13 -40.08
CA GLU A 26 13.85 21.97 -40.74
C GLU A 26 13.88 21.18 -42.07
N SER A 27 12.73 20.64 -42.52
CA SER A 27 12.24 20.36 -43.91
C SER A 27 11.19 19.23 -43.86
N GLY A 28 9.97 19.25 -44.39
CA GLY A 28 9.34 19.93 -45.52
C GLY A 28 8.75 18.85 -46.45
N GLU A 29 7.42 18.81 -46.68
CA GLU A 29 6.78 18.52 -47.98
C GLU A 29 5.25 18.28 -47.90
N GLU A 30 4.60 18.63 -49.01
CA GLU A 30 3.18 18.93 -49.18
C GLU A 30 2.28 17.71 -49.49
N THR A 31 0.99 17.92 -49.22
CA THR A 31 -0.24 17.26 -49.70
C THR A 31 -0.20 16.58 -51.08
N THR A 32 -0.89 15.43 -51.26
CA THR A 32 -2.10 15.27 -52.10
C THR A 32 -2.81 13.91 -51.91
N GLY A 33 -4.11 13.97 -51.60
CA GLY A 33 -5.27 13.08 -51.88
C GLY A 33 -5.16 11.58 -52.22
N THR A 34 -6.10 10.80 -51.69
CA THR A 34 -7.06 9.97 -52.47
C THR A 34 -8.17 9.47 -51.55
N GLU A 35 -9.41 9.92 -51.79
CA GLU A 35 -10.63 9.33 -51.25
C GLU A 35 -10.93 8.02 -51.99
N THR A 36 -11.14 6.92 -51.27
CA THR A 36 -11.80 5.73 -51.84
C THR A 36 -12.78 5.17 -50.82
N SER A 37 -14.07 5.42 -51.03
CA SER A 37 -15.14 4.70 -50.35
C SER A 37 -15.34 3.34 -51.03
N THR A 38 -15.23 2.26 -50.26
CA THR A 38 -15.88 0.98 -50.56
C THR A 38 -16.44 0.43 -49.27
N ASP A 39 -17.77 0.44 -49.21
CA ASP A 39 -18.63 -0.22 -48.24
C ASP A 39 -18.89 -1.65 -48.73
N ASP A 40 -18.61 -2.66 -47.90
CA ASP A 40 -19.52 -3.79 -47.59
C ASP A 40 -18.77 -4.88 -46.79
N GLY A 41 -19.36 -5.29 -45.65
CA GLY A 41 -19.31 -6.68 -45.20
C GLY A 41 -18.61 -7.00 -43.87
N THR A 42 -19.39 -6.96 -42.79
CA THR A 42 -19.21 -7.69 -41.51
C THR A 42 -18.01 -7.31 -40.64
N GLY A 43 -18.05 -6.11 -40.07
CA GLY A 43 -17.24 -5.76 -38.90
C GLY A 43 -18.04 -5.93 -37.61
N THR A 44 -17.56 -6.76 -36.69
CA THR A 44 -17.69 -6.50 -35.26
C THR A 44 -17.35 -5.02 -35.04
N GLY A 45 -18.34 -4.24 -34.59
CA GLY A 45 -18.18 -2.79 -34.47
C GLY A 45 -16.96 -2.45 -33.62
N PRO A 46 -16.21 -1.38 -33.93
CA PRO A 46 -15.13 -0.90 -33.08
C PRO A 46 -15.71 -0.63 -31.69
N GLU A 47 -15.09 -1.27 -30.69
CA GLU A 47 -15.31 -0.97 -29.29
C GLU A 47 -15.07 0.53 -29.14
N SER A 48 -16.06 1.26 -28.61
CA SER A 48 -15.97 2.72 -28.57
C SER A 48 -14.82 3.13 -27.64
N ASP A 49 -13.87 3.92 -28.16
CA ASP A 49 -12.66 4.39 -27.47
C ASP A 49 -12.94 5.21 -26.18
N ASP A 50 -14.20 5.49 -25.86
CA ASP A 50 -14.65 6.29 -24.71
C ASP A 50 -15.20 5.45 -23.54
N SER A 51 -14.85 4.16 -23.44
CA SER A 51 -15.23 3.35 -22.27
C SER A 51 -14.26 3.56 -21.10
N PRO A 52 -14.69 3.42 -19.83
CA PRO A 52 -13.77 3.54 -18.69
C PRO A 52 -12.68 2.46 -18.70
N GLU A 53 -12.96 1.28 -19.25
CA GLU A 53 -11.98 0.20 -19.46
C GLU A 53 -10.91 0.63 -20.48
N SER A 54 -11.33 1.24 -21.59
CA SER A 54 -10.44 1.76 -22.64
C SER A 54 -9.55 2.89 -22.12
N VAL A 55 -10.05 3.77 -21.23
CA VAL A 55 -9.26 4.83 -20.59
C VAL A 55 -8.15 4.24 -19.73
N VAL A 56 -8.43 3.20 -18.95
CA VAL A 56 -7.44 2.55 -18.08
C VAL A 56 -6.42 1.74 -18.89
N GLU A 57 -6.88 1.02 -19.91
CA GLU A 57 -5.97 0.34 -20.85
C GLU A 57 -5.02 1.35 -21.52
N ALA A 58 -5.56 2.43 -22.08
CA ALA A 58 -4.77 3.48 -22.72
C ALA A 58 -3.78 4.15 -21.75
N PHE A 59 -4.17 4.34 -20.49
CA PHE A 59 -3.29 4.88 -19.45
C PHE A 59 -2.09 3.98 -19.22
N VAL A 60 -2.31 2.69 -18.96
CA VAL A 60 -1.25 1.72 -18.67
C VAL A 60 -0.34 1.52 -19.88
N THR A 61 -0.91 1.44 -21.09
CA THR A 61 -0.13 1.32 -22.33
C THR A 61 0.76 2.54 -22.56
N ARG A 62 0.21 3.76 -22.44
CA ARG A 62 1.00 4.99 -22.63
C ARG A 62 2.05 5.17 -21.55
N ALA A 63 1.75 4.78 -20.31
CA ALA A 63 2.73 4.75 -19.23
C ALA A 63 3.90 3.82 -19.56
N ALA A 64 3.62 2.62 -20.09
CA ALA A 64 4.63 1.66 -20.52
C ALA A 64 5.51 2.17 -21.68
N GLU A 65 4.92 2.97 -22.58
CA GLU A 65 5.63 3.59 -23.70
C GLU A 65 6.40 4.87 -23.32
N GLY A 66 6.25 5.34 -22.08
CA GLY A 66 6.83 6.60 -21.62
C GLY A 66 6.13 7.84 -22.21
N ASP A 67 4.92 7.70 -22.73
CA ASP A 67 4.11 8.80 -23.28
C ASP A 67 3.46 9.63 -22.14
N ARG A 68 4.29 10.46 -21.51
CA ARG A 68 3.88 11.32 -20.40
C ARG A 68 2.73 12.26 -20.75
N GLU A 69 2.76 12.88 -21.91
CA GLU A 69 1.72 13.83 -22.32
C GLU A 69 0.38 13.12 -22.52
N GLY A 70 0.39 11.96 -23.16
CA GLY A 70 -0.81 11.15 -23.35
C GLY A 70 -1.34 10.54 -22.05
N VAL A 71 -0.47 10.24 -21.07
CA VAL A 71 -0.91 9.84 -19.73
C VAL A 71 -1.58 11.00 -18.99
N ILE A 72 -0.94 12.17 -18.96
CA ILE A 72 -1.50 13.38 -18.30
C ILE A 72 -2.88 13.69 -18.87
N ALA A 73 -3.05 13.56 -20.19
CA ALA A 73 -4.34 13.77 -20.83
C ALA A 73 -5.44 12.85 -20.27
N LEU A 74 -5.14 11.64 -19.79
CA LEU A 74 -6.13 10.70 -19.26
C LEU A 74 -6.48 10.94 -17.77
N LEU A 75 -5.70 11.78 -17.08
CA LEU A 75 -5.91 12.07 -15.68
C LEU A 75 -7.09 13.02 -15.47
N HIS A 76 -7.83 12.80 -14.38
CA HIS A 76 -8.83 13.76 -13.93
C HIS A 76 -8.11 15.04 -13.47
N PRO A 77 -8.68 16.25 -13.67
CA PRO A 77 -8.04 17.51 -13.24
C PRO A 77 -7.78 17.60 -11.73
N ALA A 78 -8.47 16.80 -10.93
CA ALA A 78 -8.25 16.66 -9.48
C ALA A 78 -7.31 15.52 -9.10
N HIS A 79 -6.74 14.80 -10.07
CA HIS A 79 -5.77 13.74 -9.79
C HIS A 79 -4.55 14.37 -9.07
N PRO A 80 -4.03 13.78 -7.98
CA PRO A 80 -2.98 14.41 -7.18
C PRO A 80 -1.69 14.64 -7.98
N MET A 81 -1.41 13.73 -8.90
CA MET A 81 -0.25 13.80 -9.80
C MET A 81 -0.51 14.56 -11.11
N HIS A 82 -1.70 15.18 -11.28
CA HIS A 82 -1.92 16.08 -12.41
C HIS A 82 -0.96 17.28 -12.33
N PRO A 83 -0.37 17.77 -13.44
CA PRO A 83 0.59 18.87 -13.41
C PRO A 83 0.10 20.15 -12.71
N ASP A 84 -1.21 20.39 -12.72
CA ASP A 84 -1.81 21.54 -12.04
C ASP A 84 -1.89 21.39 -10.51
N ASN A 85 -1.76 20.16 -10.00
CA ASN A 85 -1.86 19.81 -8.58
C ASN A 85 -0.51 19.43 -7.96
N ALA A 86 0.43 18.94 -8.77
CA ALA A 86 1.77 18.58 -8.31
C ALA A 86 2.54 19.81 -7.81
N GLU A 87 3.09 19.75 -6.60
CA GLU A 87 3.93 20.82 -6.05
C GLU A 87 5.25 20.93 -6.84
N SER A 88 5.78 22.16 -6.98
CA SER A 88 7.00 22.42 -7.74
C SER A 88 8.20 21.62 -7.20
N GLY A 89 8.59 20.57 -7.93
CA GLY A 89 9.69 19.67 -7.55
C GLY A 89 9.28 18.21 -7.35
N GLN A 90 7.98 17.91 -7.26
CA GLN A 90 7.44 16.56 -7.45
C GLN A 90 7.17 16.40 -8.95
N GLU A 91 8.12 15.82 -9.68
CA GLU A 91 7.89 15.54 -11.08
C GLU A 91 6.93 14.35 -11.17
N PHE A 92 5.98 14.40 -12.11
CA PHE A 92 5.16 13.24 -12.46
C PHE A 92 6.10 12.15 -12.97
N GLU A 93 6.51 11.25 -12.08
CA GLU A 93 7.28 10.06 -12.42
C GLU A 93 6.29 8.94 -12.72
N LEU A 94 6.30 8.51 -13.98
CA LEU A 94 5.66 7.28 -14.38
C LEU A 94 6.48 6.16 -13.78
N ASP A 95 5.97 5.52 -12.73
CA ASP A 95 6.60 4.32 -12.19
C ASP A 95 6.47 3.23 -13.28
N ALA A 96 7.55 3.05 -14.03
CA ALA A 96 7.59 2.15 -15.16
C ALA A 96 7.74 0.71 -14.65
N ALA A 97 6.75 0.21 -13.91
CA ALA A 97 6.57 -1.22 -13.66
C ALA A 97 6.26 -2.01 -14.96
N ALA A 98 6.52 -1.42 -16.13
CA ALA A 98 5.93 -1.73 -17.41
C ALA A 98 6.95 -1.96 -18.54
N GLU A 99 8.24 -2.17 -18.22
CA GLU A 99 9.16 -2.71 -19.22
C GLU A 99 8.69 -4.11 -19.65
N GLY A 100 8.31 -4.25 -20.92
CA GLY A 100 7.87 -5.54 -21.49
C GLY A 100 6.39 -5.88 -21.28
N VAL A 101 5.52 -4.88 -21.14
CA VAL A 101 4.06 -5.07 -21.24
C VAL A 101 3.69 -5.38 -22.70
N GLU A 102 3.14 -6.57 -22.93
CA GLU A 102 2.66 -7.04 -24.23
C GLU A 102 1.16 -6.72 -24.43
N GLY A 103 0.45 -6.40 -23.35
CA GLY A 103 -0.94 -5.98 -23.37
C GLY A 103 -1.52 -5.78 -21.97
N VAL A 104 -2.75 -5.27 -21.89
CA VAL A 104 -3.47 -5.03 -20.64
C VAL A 104 -4.84 -5.70 -20.73
N ARG A 105 -5.27 -6.36 -19.66
CA ARG A 105 -6.63 -6.86 -19.52
C ARG A 105 -7.36 -6.01 -18.51
N THR A 106 -8.52 -5.48 -18.87
CA THR A 106 -9.34 -4.65 -18.00
C THR A 106 -10.68 -5.33 -17.70
N GLU A 107 -11.24 -5.03 -16.53
CA GLU A 107 -12.57 -5.47 -16.11
C GLU A 107 -13.19 -4.42 -15.18
N ILE A 108 -14.44 -4.03 -15.42
CA ILE A 108 -15.22 -3.25 -14.46
C ILE A 108 -15.53 -4.10 -13.23
N GLN A 109 -14.92 -3.77 -12.10
CA GLN A 109 -15.16 -4.44 -10.81
C GLN A 109 -16.39 -3.86 -10.11
N THR A 110 -16.54 -2.53 -10.12
CA THR A 110 -17.66 -1.82 -9.47
C THR A 110 -18.25 -0.77 -10.41
N ARG A 111 -19.58 -0.82 -10.59
CA ARG A 111 -20.36 0.26 -11.23
C ARG A 111 -20.96 1.16 -10.17
N ASP A 112 -21.13 2.44 -10.49
CA ASP A 112 -21.71 3.44 -9.58
C ASP A 112 -20.95 3.52 -8.25
N ALA A 113 -19.61 3.59 -8.34
CA ALA A 113 -18.69 3.54 -7.21
C ALA A 113 -18.96 4.68 -6.21
N THR A 114 -19.02 4.31 -4.92
CA THR A 114 -19.23 5.23 -3.81
C THR A 114 -17.91 5.72 -3.22
N VAL A 115 -17.98 6.65 -2.27
CA VAL A 115 -16.81 7.09 -1.48
C VAL A 115 -16.18 5.93 -0.72
N GLU A 116 -16.99 5.02 -0.19
CA GLU A 116 -16.52 3.81 0.51
C GLU A 116 -15.73 2.90 -0.44
N ASP A 117 -16.29 2.62 -1.62
CA ASP A 117 -15.62 1.81 -2.65
C ASP A 117 -14.30 2.46 -3.09
N ALA A 118 -14.29 3.78 -3.31
CA ALA A 118 -13.08 4.50 -3.71
C ALA A 118 -11.97 4.43 -2.64
N ARG A 119 -12.33 4.42 -1.36
CA ARG A 119 -11.37 4.29 -0.24
C ARG A 119 -10.80 2.88 -0.09
N SER A 120 -11.42 1.87 -0.68
CA SER A 120 -10.85 0.52 -0.68
C SER A 120 -9.62 0.40 -1.60
N ILE A 121 -9.46 1.32 -2.55
CA ILE A 121 -8.31 1.33 -3.46
C ILE A 121 -7.07 1.83 -2.70
N THR A 122 -5.96 1.09 -2.85
CA THR A 122 -4.68 1.40 -2.21
C THR A 122 -4.29 2.87 -2.42
N GLY A 123 -4.08 3.59 -1.31
CA GLY A 123 -3.52 4.95 -1.32
C GLY A 123 -4.56 6.09 -1.46
N THR A 124 -5.83 5.82 -1.80
CA THR A 124 -6.84 6.88 -1.98
C THR A 124 -6.97 7.78 -0.76
N GLY A 125 -7.05 7.18 0.44
CA GLY A 125 -7.24 7.92 1.70
C GLY A 125 -6.04 8.79 2.12
N ILE A 126 -4.89 8.61 1.48
CA ILE A 126 -3.70 9.46 1.71
C ILE A 126 -3.87 10.80 0.98
N PHE A 127 -4.48 10.79 -0.20
CA PHE A 127 -4.54 11.94 -1.09
C PHE A 127 -5.88 12.67 -1.08
N PHE A 128 -6.95 12.00 -0.63
CA PHE A 128 -8.29 12.57 -0.63
C PHE A 128 -8.93 12.48 0.75
N GLU A 129 -9.35 13.62 1.28
CA GLU A 129 -10.25 13.65 2.44
C GLU A 129 -11.64 13.13 2.04
N GLU A 130 -12.39 12.57 3.00
CA GLU A 130 -13.71 11.97 2.71
C GLU A 130 -14.69 12.98 2.08
N GLY A 131 -14.74 14.19 2.63
CA GLY A 131 -15.62 15.25 2.12
C GLY A 131 -15.18 15.77 0.74
N GLU A 132 -13.89 15.71 0.43
CA GLU A 132 -13.37 16.05 -0.89
C GLU A 132 -13.78 14.99 -1.92
N LEU A 133 -13.57 13.71 -1.59
CA LEU A 133 -13.96 12.59 -2.45
C LEU A 133 -15.47 12.58 -2.69
N ALA A 134 -16.28 12.81 -1.65
CA ALA A 134 -17.73 12.95 -1.79
C ALA A 134 -18.10 14.07 -2.78
N GLY A 135 -17.46 15.23 -2.71
CA GLY A 135 -17.67 16.31 -3.67
C GLY A 135 -17.16 15.99 -5.08
N LEU A 136 -16.11 15.16 -5.19
CA LEU A 136 -15.56 14.69 -6.46
C LEU A 136 -16.43 13.63 -7.15
N LEU A 137 -17.24 12.89 -6.40
CA LEU A 137 -18.14 11.88 -6.95
C LEU A 137 -19.58 12.39 -7.11
N ASP A 138 -19.96 13.46 -6.42
CA ASP A 138 -21.33 13.99 -6.47
C ASP A 138 -21.76 14.35 -7.90
N GLY A 139 -22.90 13.77 -8.32
CA GLY A 139 -23.51 13.99 -9.63
C GLY A 139 -22.70 13.49 -10.83
N ARG A 140 -21.66 12.69 -10.62
CA ARG A 140 -20.79 12.13 -11.67
C ARG A 140 -20.90 10.61 -11.72
N ASP A 141 -20.73 10.05 -12.91
CA ASP A 141 -20.60 8.61 -13.03
C ASP A 141 -19.19 8.21 -12.58
N ALA A 142 -19.12 7.18 -11.73
CA ALA A 142 -17.88 6.68 -11.15
C ALA A 142 -17.85 5.15 -11.21
N VAL A 143 -16.70 4.61 -11.58
CA VAL A 143 -16.49 3.16 -11.69
C VAL A 143 -15.11 2.78 -11.17
N ILE A 144 -15.00 1.55 -10.66
CA ILE A 144 -13.71 0.93 -10.34
C ILE A 144 -13.40 -0.07 -11.43
N VAL A 145 -12.28 0.13 -12.10
CA VAL A 145 -11.77 -0.75 -13.16
C VAL A 145 -10.53 -1.45 -12.63
N GLY A 146 -10.58 -2.78 -12.61
CA GLY A 146 -9.40 -3.62 -12.43
C GLY A 146 -8.62 -3.72 -13.74
N ALA A 147 -7.29 -3.67 -13.67
CA ALA A 147 -6.42 -3.84 -14.81
C ALA A 147 -5.27 -4.79 -14.47
N ARG A 148 -4.89 -5.65 -15.41
CA ARG A 148 -3.75 -6.55 -15.25
C ARG A 148 -2.87 -6.53 -16.49
N THR A 149 -1.57 -6.27 -16.31
CA THR A 149 -0.60 -6.35 -17.41
C THR A 149 -0.34 -7.80 -17.81
N VAL A 150 -0.05 -8.00 -19.09
CA VAL A 150 0.39 -9.27 -19.68
C VAL A 150 1.82 -9.08 -20.16
N GLY A 151 2.75 -9.94 -19.77
CA GLY A 151 4.16 -9.85 -20.17
C GLY A 151 5.15 -10.11 -19.03
N GLY A 152 6.32 -9.46 -19.10
CA GLY A 152 7.51 -9.71 -18.25
C GLY A 152 7.36 -9.47 -16.74
N GLY A 153 6.23 -8.92 -16.32
CA GLY A 153 5.77 -8.82 -14.93
C GLY A 153 4.27 -8.54 -14.95
N ALA A 154 3.47 -9.47 -14.43
CA ALA A 154 2.02 -9.29 -14.33
C ALA A 154 1.73 -8.48 -13.06
N THR A 155 1.39 -7.21 -13.25
CA THR A 155 0.97 -6.30 -12.19
C THR A 155 -0.51 -6.05 -12.34
N ALA A 156 -1.22 -6.08 -11.21
CA ALA A 156 -2.64 -5.82 -11.13
C ALA A 156 -2.88 -4.45 -10.48
N PHE A 157 -3.92 -3.75 -10.92
CA PHE A 157 -4.22 -2.37 -10.52
C PHE A 157 -5.72 -2.17 -10.37
N GLN A 158 -6.11 -1.32 -9.43
CA GLN A 158 -7.46 -0.78 -9.33
C GLN A 158 -7.43 0.71 -9.65
N SER A 159 -8.27 1.13 -10.60
CA SER A 159 -8.40 2.52 -11.01
C SER A 159 -9.80 3.03 -10.71
N LEU A 160 -9.88 4.14 -9.97
CA LEU A 160 -11.10 4.93 -9.83
C LEU A 160 -11.22 5.84 -11.05
N VAL A 161 -12.21 5.57 -11.90
CA VAL A 161 -12.47 6.32 -13.12
C VAL A 161 -13.76 7.11 -12.93
N VAL A 162 -13.70 8.42 -13.18
CA VAL A 162 -14.80 9.35 -12.93
C VAL A 162 -15.01 10.23 -14.16
N THR A 163 -16.26 10.54 -14.48
CA THR A 163 -16.56 11.46 -15.59
C THR A 163 -16.18 12.90 -15.24
N ALA A 164 -15.44 13.56 -16.13
CA ALA A 164 -15.20 15.01 -16.13
C ALA A 164 -15.48 15.56 -17.53
N ASP A 165 -16.31 16.61 -17.60
CA ASP A 165 -16.72 17.25 -18.86
C ASP A 165 -17.35 16.27 -19.89
N GLY A 166 -17.96 15.19 -19.41
CA GLY A 166 -18.60 14.17 -20.24
C GLY A 166 -17.66 13.07 -20.75
N GLU A 167 -16.38 13.10 -20.36
CA GLU A 167 -15.38 12.10 -20.70
C GLU A 167 -14.91 11.35 -19.45
N TRP A 168 -14.58 10.06 -19.58
CA TRP A 168 -14.02 9.27 -18.49
C TRP A 168 -12.56 9.67 -18.24
N ARG A 169 -12.20 9.90 -16.98
CA ARG A 169 -10.83 10.26 -16.56
C ARG A 169 -10.43 9.49 -15.31
N ILE A 170 -9.15 9.20 -15.16
CA ILE A 170 -8.63 8.49 -13.98
C ILE A 170 -8.47 9.48 -12.83
N LEU A 171 -9.24 9.30 -11.76
CA LEU A 171 -9.13 10.10 -10.55
C LEU A 171 -8.04 9.57 -9.62
N TRP A 172 -7.88 8.25 -9.55
CA TRP A 172 -6.86 7.60 -8.76
C TRP A 172 -6.55 6.20 -9.30
N GLN A 173 -5.31 5.73 -9.12
CA GLN A 173 -4.91 4.36 -9.38
C GLN A 173 -4.04 3.85 -8.24
N GLY A 174 -4.32 2.65 -7.77
CA GLY A 174 -3.48 1.92 -6.82
C GLY A 174 -3.17 0.51 -7.32
N ALA A 175 -1.99 0.00 -7.02
CA ALA A 175 -1.67 -1.39 -7.31
C ALA A 175 -2.57 -2.33 -6.48
N GLU A 176 -3.10 -3.37 -7.12
CA GLU A 176 -3.66 -4.53 -6.44
C GLU A 176 -2.47 -5.32 -5.88
N THR A 177 -2.28 -5.25 -4.58
CA THR A 177 -1.38 -6.17 -3.91
C THR A 177 -2.03 -7.54 -3.97
N ASP A 178 -1.53 -8.43 -4.85
CA ASP A 178 -1.97 -9.82 -4.94
C ASP A 178 -2.04 -10.40 -3.52
N SER A 179 -3.25 -10.73 -3.05
CA SER A 179 -3.41 -11.40 -1.75
C SER A 179 -2.78 -12.80 -1.74
N GLY A 180 -2.28 -13.27 -2.88
CA GLY A 180 -1.78 -14.64 -3.11
C GLY A 180 -0.26 -14.79 -3.25
N SER A 181 0.53 -13.73 -3.19
CA SER A 181 1.96 -13.85 -2.91
C SER A 181 2.22 -13.18 -1.59
N ASP A 182 2.22 -13.96 -0.50
CA ASP A 182 2.80 -13.47 0.73
C ASP A 182 4.21 -12.95 0.39
N PRO A 183 4.50 -11.67 0.67
CA PRO A 183 5.88 -11.21 0.56
C PRO A 183 6.74 -12.18 1.38
N PRO A 184 7.94 -12.56 0.89
CA PRO A 184 8.78 -13.52 1.59
C PRO A 184 8.91 -13.10 3.05
N ALA A 185 8.59 -14.03 3.96
CA ALA A 185 8.72 -13.80 5.39
C ALA A 185 10.10 -13.22 5.68
N LEU A 186 10.11 -12.08 6.37
CA LEU A 186 11.33 -11.34 6.64
C LEU A 186 12.21 -12.13 7.61
N HIS A 187 13.44 -12.41 7.19
CA HIS A 187 14.50 -12.72 8.13
C HIS A 187 14.86 -11.45 8.91
N PRO A 188 15.27 -11.51 10.20
CA PRO A 188 15.10 -12.51 11.25
C PRO A 188 13.93 -12.11 12.17
N ARG A 189 12.75 -12.64 11.85
CA ARG A 189 11.66 -12.76 12.82
C ARG A 189 12.06 -13.74 13.93
N VAL A 190 11.65 -13.47 15.17
CA VAL A 190 11.73 -14.49 16.25
C VAL A 190 10.50 -15.40 16.18
N VAL A 191 9.33 -14.80 15.95
CA VAL A 191 8.04 -15.48 15.83
C VAL A 191 7.67 -15.56 14.36
N ASP A 192 7.31 -16.74 13.86
CA ASP A 192 6.81 -16.93 12.50
C ASP A 192 5.28 -16.91 12.46
N GLU A 193 4.63 -17.55 13.42
CA GLU A 193 3.17 -17.59 13.46
C GLU A 193 2.70 -17.76 14.90
N VAL A 194 1.56 -17.15 15.22
CA VAL A 194 0.81 -17.43 16.45
C VAL A 194 -0.54 -18.00 16.06
N THR A 195 -0.75 -19.26 16.40
CA THR A 195 -2.03 -19.95 16.18
C THR A 195 -2.75 -20.08 17.51
N VAL A 196 -3.93 -19.48 17.61
CA VAL A 196 -4.80 -19.60 18.79
C VAL A 196 -5.76 -20.77 18.57
N ALA A 197 -5.93 -21.62 19.60
CA ALA A 197 -6.90 -22.71 19.55
C ALA A 197 -8.34 -22.18 19.37
N ASP A 198 -9.21 -22.97 18.74
CA ASP A 198 -10.59 -22.58 18.44
C ASP A 198 -11.41 -22.14 19.68
N ASP A 199 -11.06 -22.67 20.85
CA ASP A 199 -11.69 -22.34 22.12
C ASP A 199 -11.05 -21.13 22.84
N GLY A 200 -10.01 -20.54 22.26
CA GLY A 200 -9.28 -19.39 22.79
C GLY A 200 -8.42 -19.71 24.01
N SER A 201 -8.28 -20.98 24.42
CA SER A 201 -7.66 -21.35 25.69
C SER A 201 -6.14 -21.53 25.64
N SER A 202 -5.56 -21.53 24.44
CA SER A 202 -4.11 -21.67 24.25
C SER A 202 -3.65 -21.03 22.96
N ALA A 203 -2.41 -20.56 22.93
CA ALA A 203 -1.70 -20.18 21.72
C ALA A 203 -0.48 -21.08 21.50
N GLU A 204 -0.26 -21.50 20.27
CA GLU A 204 0.99 -22.04 19.79
C GLU A 204 1.76 -20.95 19.04
N VAL A 205 2.95 -20.64 19.54
CA VAL A 205 3.90 -19.70 18.93
C VAL A 205 4.95 -20.51 18.19
N GLN A 206 4.88 -20.46 16.86
CA GLN A 206 5.89 -21.01 15.96
C GLN A 206 7.05 -20.03 15.86
N PHE A 207 8.28 -20.51 16.03
CA PHE A 207 9.49 -19.71 15.87
C PHE A 207 10.01 -19.79 14.45
N ALA A 208 10.56 -18.69 13.96
CA ALA A 208 11.20 -18.70 12.66
C ALA A 208 12.51 -19.51 12.67
N GLU A 209 12.84 -20.16 11.57
CA GLU A 209 14.11 -20.89 11.41
C GLU A 209 15.34 -19.96 11.55
N SER A 210 15.16 -18.66 11.30
CA SER A 210 16.18 -17.63 11.48
C SER A 210 16.30 -17.09 12.90
N ALA A 211 15.49 -17.56 13.86
CA ALA A 211 15.53 -17.07 15.22
C ALA A 211 16.92 -17.30 15.85
N ALA A 212 17.48 -16.24 16.44
CA ALA A 212 18.81 -16.30 17.05
C ALA A 212 18.83 -17.29 18.23
N ASN A 213 19.99 -17.92 18.45
CA ASN A 213 20.22 -18.73 19.64
C ASN A 213 20.24 -17.84 20.89
N GLY A 214 19.51 -18.25 21.91
CA GLY A 214 19.36 -17.50 23.15
C GLY A 214 17.98 -17.74 23.78
N PRO A 215 17.83 -17.44 25.08
CA PRO A 215 16.57 -17.64 25.78
C PRO A 215 15.47 -16.78 25.16
N VAL A 216 14.42 -17.43 24.70
CA VAL A 216 13.15 -16.84 24.27
C VAL A 216 12.06 -17.28 25.23
N THR A 217 11.30 -16.33 25.74
CA THR A 217 10.15 -16.59 26.63
C THR A 217 8.87 -16.15 25.95
N VAL A 218 7.89 -17.04 25.89
CA VAL A 218 6.52 -16.77 25.48
C VAL A 218 5.68 -16.71 26.75
N ALA A 219 4.89 -15.64 26.92
CA ALA A 219 4.03 -15.46 28.09
C ALA A 219 2.64 -14.97 27.69
N SER A 220 1.64 -15.42 28.45
CA SER A 220 0.30 -14.84 28.50
C SER A 220 0.28 -13.72 29.55
N ALA A 221 -0.25 -12.55 29.19
CA ALA A 221 -0.35 -11.43 30.12
C ALA A 221 -1.44 -11.64 31.19
N THR A 222 -2.58 -12.25 30.81
CA THR A 222 -3.78 -12.35 31.66
C THR A 222 -3.86 -13.69 32.38
N ALA A 223 -3.71 -14.80 31.67
CA ALA A 223 -3.66 -16.13 32.29
C ALA A 223 -2.37 -16.33 33.11
N GLY A 224 -1.29 -15.64 32.73
CA GLY A 224 -0.03 -15.65 33.45
C GLY A 224 0.79 -16.93 33.24
N ASP A 225 0.48 -17.70 32.20
CA ASP A 225 1.28 -18.86 31.78
C ASP A 225 2.53 -18.39 31.02
N GLU A 226 3.65 -19.09 31.19
CA GLU A 226 4.92 -18.75 30.54
C GLU A 226 5.73 -20.00 30.21
N ALA A 227 6.40 -19.96 29.06
CA ALA A 227 7.29 -21.01 28.59
C ALA A 227 8.58 -20.40 28.01
N THR A 228 9.73 -21.01 28.31
CA THR A 228 11.04 -20.54 27.86
C THR A 228 11.80 -21.64 27.12
N VAL A 229 12.53 -21.25 26.07
CA VAL A 229 13.43 -22.14 25.33
C VAL A 229 14.76 -21.45 25.00
N GLU A 230 15.85 -22.21 25.04
CA GLU A 230 17.21 -21.69 24.79
C GLU A 230 17.57 -21.62 23.30
N SER A 231 16.92 -22.46 22.48
CA SER A 231 17.14 -22.60 21.04
C SER A 231 15.79 -22.58 20.31
N PRO A 232 15.18 -21.41 20.07
CA PRO A 232 13.85 -21.30 19.47
C PRO A 232 13.75 -22.01 18.11
N ALA A 233 14.72 -21.83 17.23
CA ALA A 233 14.74 -22.47 15.91
C ALA A 233 14.83 -24.02 15.99
N GLU A 234 15.49 -24.58 17.01
CA GLU A 234 15.56 -26.04 17.20
C GLU A 234 14.27 -26.60 17.84
N ALA A 235 13.61 -25.80 18.67
CA ALA A 235 12.37 -26.18 19.32
C ALA A 235 11.17 -26.16 18.37
N GLY A 236 11.20 -25.26 17.38
CA GLY A 236 10.14 -25.08 16.40
C GLY A 236 8.96 -24.27 16.95
N SER A 237 8.39 -24.68 18.09
CA SER A 237 7.29 -23.94 18.73
C SER A 237 7.29 -24.03 20.26
N LEU A 238 6.54 -23.11 20.87
CA LEU A 238 6.11 -23.18 22.27
C LEU A 238 4.62 -22.91 22.38
N SER A 239 3.97 -23.53 23.35
CA SER A 239 2.56 -23.27 23.65
C SER A 239 2.42 -22.63 25.02
N VAL A 240 1.43 -21.74 25.15
CA VAL A 240 1.01 -21.15 26.43
C VAL A 240 -0.50 -21.20 26.57
N GLU A 241 -0.98 -21.32 27.80
CA GLU A 241 -2.40 -21.17 28.15
C GLU A 241 -2.81 -19.69 28.09
N LEU A 242 -4.02 -19.43 27.61
CA LEU A 242 -4.61 -18.10 27.46
C LEU A 242 -5.92 -17.96 28.23
N ASP A 243 -6.30 -16.73 28.55
CA ASP A 243 -7.67 -16.41 28.95
C ASP A 243 -8.60 -16.44 27.70
N PRO A 244 -9.60 -17.33 27.63
CA PRO A 244 -10.50 -17.44 26.48
C PRO A 244 -11.40 -16.20 26.28
N ALA A 245 -11.49 -15.30 27.27
CA ALA A 245 -12.16 -14.00 27.09
C ALA A 245 -11.33 -13.01 26.26
N GLY A 246 -10.06 -13.33 25.96
CA GLY A 246 -9.11 -12.51 25.25
C GLY A 246 -7.89 -12.23 26.12
N ASP A 247 -6.71 -12.46 25.56
CA ASP A 247 -5.42 -12.35 26.24
C ASP A 247 -4.41 -11.59 25.37
N GLU A 248 -3.19 -11.45 25.86
CA GLU A 248 -2.06 -10.94 25.11
C GLU A 248 -0.90 -11.95 25.18
N VAL A 249 -0.40 -12.33 24.01
CA VAL A 249 0.81 -13.14 23.85
C VAL A 249 1.99 -12.19 23.73
N ILE A 250 2.95 -12.31 24.64
CA ILE A 250 4.19 -11.53 24.65
C ILE A 250 5.36 -12.48 24.45
N VAL A 251 6.18 -12.23 23.42
CA VAL A 251 7.44 -12.94 23.24
C VAL A 251 8.60 -12.02 23.55
N THR A 252 9.40 -12.43 24.52
CA THR A 252 10.59 -11.73 24.99
C THR A 252 11.83 -12.47 24.53
N ALA A 253 12.78 -11.74 23.93
CA ALA A 253 14.05 -12.28 23.48
C ALA A 253 15.19 -11.31 23.80
N THR A 254 16.43 -11.80 23.73
CA THR A 254 17.61 -10.92 23.81
C THR A 254 18.00 -10.48 22.40
N VAL A 255 17.83 -9.19 22.12
CA VAL A 255 18.18 -8.56 20.84
C VAL A 255 19.16 -7.44 21.13
N ASP A 256 20.26 -7.39 20.38
CA ASP A 256 21.34 -6.40 20.55
C ASP A 256 21.92 -6.34 21.98
N GLY A 257 21.87 -7.46 22.70
CA GLY A 257 22.36 -7.59 24.06
C GLY A 257 21.38 -7.15 25.15
N GLU A 258 20.15 -6.76 24.78
CA GLU A 258 19.09 -6.37 25.71
C GLU A 258 17.90 -7.34 25.62
N THR A 259 17.44 -7.81 26.78
CA THR A 259 16.24 -8.65 26.88
C THR A 259 14.99 -7.77 26.91
N ARG A 260 14.14 -7.89 25.89
CA ARG A 260 12.95 -7.04 25.71
C ARG A 260 11.86 -7.75 24.89
N PRO A 261 10.60 -7.28 24.94
CA PRO A 261 9.54 -7.77 24.06
C PRO A 261 9.90 -7.51 22.59
N VAL A 262 9.86 -8.58 21.79
CA VAL A 262 10.12 -8.54 20.34
C VAL A 262 8.87 -8.87 19.52
N TYR A 263 7.87 -9.43 20.19
CA TYR A 263 6.55 -9.69 19.64
C TYR A 263 5.50 -9.46 20.73
N ARG A 264 4.40 -8.84 20.34
CA ARG A 264 3.20 -8.69 21.17
C ARG A 264 1.98 -8.77 20.26
N GLU A 265 1.01 -9.58 20.64
CA GLU A 265 -0.27 -9.66 19.94
C GLU A 265 -1.43 -9.93 20.91
N ARG A 266 -2.55 -9.22 20.70
CA ARG A 266 -3.82 -9.50 21.40
C ARG A 266 -4.60 -10.62 20.71
N THR A 267 -5.29 -11.44 21.49
CA THR A 267 -6.04 -12.60 21.00
C THR A 267 -7.55 -12.45 21.14
N GLY A 268 -8.30 -13.33 20.47
CA GLY A 268 -9.76 -13.40 20.55
C GLY A 268 -10.45 -12.13 20.02
N ALA A 269 -11.53 -11.73 20.69
CA ALA A 269 -12.31 -10.54 20.31
C ALA A 269 -11.56 -9.21 20.47
N ARG A 270 -10.34 -9.24 21.03
CA ARG A 270 -9.50 -8.05 21.25
C ARG A 270 -8.36 -7.95 20.22
N ARG A 271 -8.26 -8.90 19.29
CA ARG A 271 -7.29 -8.88 18.20
C ARG A 271 -7.67 -7.78 17.22
N ILE A 272 -6.75 -6.84 17.02
CA ILE A 272 -6.92 -5.70 16.11
C ILE A 272 -5.94 -5.79 14.95
N VAL A 273 -4.69 -6.22 15.17
CA VAL A 273 -3.73 -6.44 14.10
C VAL A 273 -3.80 -7.88 13.65
N GLU A 274 -4.06 -8.11 12.37
CA GLU A 274 -4.08 -9.46 11.78
C GLU A 274 -2.71 -9.88 11.28
N ALA A 275 -1.98 -8.94 10.67
CA ALA A 275 -0.67 -9.20 10.09
C ALA A 275 0.12 -7.91 9.92
N VAL A 276 1.45 -8.02 9.99
CA VAL A 276 2.37 -6.99 9.49
C VAL A 276 3.07 -7.56 8.27
N ARG A 277 2.84 -6.94 7.11
CA ARG A 277 3.40 -7.36 5.83
C ARG A 277 4.43 -6.33 5.39
N VAL A 278 5.65 -6.76 5.07
CA VAL A 278 6.65 -5.83 4.54
C VAL A 278 6.69 -5.89 3.03
N GLN A 279 6.78 -4.70 2.46
CA GLN A 279 6.89 -4.48 1.04
C GLN A 279 8.27 -3.89 0.77
N PRO A 280 9.13 -4.60 0.02
CA PRO A 280 10.38 -4.02 -0.46
C PRO A 280 10.10 -2.89 -1.46
N PRO A 281 11.02 -1.92 -1.57
CA PRO A 281 10.90 -0.89 -2.59
C PRO A 281 10.92 -1.54 -3.97
N GLU A 282 10.09 -1.03 -4.87
CA GLU A 282 9.99 -1.53 -6.25
C GLU A 282 11.28 -1.27 -7.05
N ASN A 283 12.03 -0.23 -6.67
CA ASN A 283 13.34 0.13 -7.21
C ASN A 283 14.13 1.00 -6.19
N ASP A 284 15.43 1.20 -6.45
CA ASP A 284 16.34 1.97 -5.58
C ASP A 284 15.95 3.46 -5.45
N ASP A 285 15.11 3.98 -6.35
CA ASP A 285 14.66 5.36 -6.37
C ASP A 285 13.28 5.55 -5.71
N SER A 286 12.66 4.49 -5.17
CA SER A 286 11.37 4.56 -4.53
C SER A 286 11.39 5.57 -3.38
N PRO A 287 10.57 6.63 -3.41
CA PRO A 287 10.58 7.68 -2.38
C PRO A 287 10.14 7.15 -1.01
N TRP A 288 9.58 5.94 -0.96
CA TRP A 288 9.02 5.31 0.22
C TRP A 288 9.97 4.29 0.88
N GLY A 289 11.04 3.86 0.20
CA GLY A 289 11.96 2.83 0.70
C GLY A 289 11.25 1.52 1.09
N MET A 290 11.81 0.80 2.07
CA MET A 290 11.14 -0.36 2.67
C MET A 290 9.93 0.11 3.50
N THR A 291 8.79 -0.54 3.33
CA THR A 291 7.57 -0.20 4.10
C THR A 291 6.97 -1.44 4.77
N ALA A 292 6.27 -1.23 5.87
CA ALA A 292 5.43 -2.22 6.53
C ALA A 292 3.97 -1.79 6.44
N ARG A 293 3.13 -2.71 6.00
CA ARG A 293 1.67 -2.61 5.99
C ARG A 293 1.12 -3.42 7.17
N VAL A 294 0.59 -2.72 8.16
CA VAL A 294 -0.17 -3.29 9.27
C VAL A 294 -1.59 -3.53 8.78
N VAL A 295 -1.99 -4.79 8.64
CA VAL A 295 -3.36 -5.20 8.30
C VAL A 295 -4.17 -5.30 9.58
N VAL A 296 -5.36 -4.71 9.55
CA VAL A 296 -6.21 -4.52 10.73
C VAL A 296 -7.49 -5.32 10.56
N ALA A 297 -7.89 -6.04 11.60
CA ALA A 297 -9.14 -6.78 11.67
C ALA A 297 -10.33 -5.81 11.72
N ASP A 298 -11.51 -6.27 11.34
CA ASP A 298 -12.73 -5.48 11.53
C ASP A 298 -12.98 -5.20 13.02
N PHE A 299 -12.94 -3.92 13.41
CA PHE A 299 -13.25 -3.47 14.76
C PHE A 299 -13.89 -2.08 14.74
N GLU A 300 -14.73 -1.78 15.72
CA GLU A 300 -15.37 -0.47 15.86
C GLU A 300 -14.64 0.34 16.92
N SER A 301 -14.12 1.51 16.53
CA SER A 301 -13.48 2.46 17.45
C SER A 301 -13.50 3.87 16.87
N ASP A 302 -13.93 4.85 17.67
CA ASP A 302 -13.84 6.29 17.34
C ASP A 302 -12.46 6.88 17.69
N GLY A 303 -11.53 6.06 18.19
CA GLY A 303 -10.18 6.47 18.63
C GLY A 303 -9.20 6.73 17.48
N SER A 304 -7.91 6.71 17.80
CA SER A 304 -6.83 6.79 16.80
C SER A 304 -5.99 5.52 16.79
N LEU A 305 -5.75 4.94 15.61
CA LEU A 305 -4.80 3.85 15.43
C LEU A 305 -3.50 4.41 14.83
N ARG A 306 -2.36 4.17 15.47
CA ARG A 306 -1.06 4.66 15.04
C ARG A 306 -0.08 3.50 14.90
N ALA A 307 0.60 3.42 13.76
CA ALA A 307 1.76 2.55 13.56
C ALA A 307 3.03 3.41 13.50
N GLU A 308 4.08 2.97 14.19
CA GLU A 308 5.38 3.62 14.18
C GLU A 308 6.51 2.61 13.98
N SER A 309 7.58 3.08 13.36
CA SER A 309 8.85 2.37 13.24
C SER A 309 9.83 2.91 14.29
N THR A 310 10.48 2.01 15.01
CA THR A 310 11.45 2.39 16.05
C THR A 310 12.77 2.95 15.50
N ARG A 311 13.26 2.44 14.36
CA ARG A 311 14.57 2.82 13.80
C ARG A 311 14.47 3.85 12.68
N SER A 312 13.56 3.65 11.71
CA SER A 312 13.27 4.67 10.70
C SER A 312 12.67 5.93 11.34
N GLY A 313 11.91 5.76 12.42
CA GLY A 313 11.19 6.85 13.09
C GLY A 313 9.98 7.34 12.29
N ALA A 314 9.60 6.62 11.23
CA ALA A 314 8.39 6.91 10.49
C ALA A 314 7.17 6.54 11.32
N GLU A 315 6.10 7.31 11.18
CA GLU A 315 4.84 7.09 11.87
C GLU A 315 3.68 7.43 10.93
N ASN A 316 2.57 6.71 11.11
CA ASN A 316 1.33 6.99 10.41
C ASN A 316 0.14 6.67 11.33
N ALA A 317 -0.94 7.44 11.21
CA ALA A 317 -2.09 7.31 12.08
C ALA A 317 -3.41 7.51 11.31
N ILE A 318 -4.44 6.79 11.74
CA ILE A 318 -5.79 6.85 11.18
C ILE A 318 -6.79 7.16 12.28
N GLU A 319 -7.69 8.11 12.00
CA GLU A 319 -8.80 8.52 12.84
C GLU A 319 -10.07 8.63 11.97
N PRO A 320 -11.20 7.99 12.35
CA PRO A 320 -11.35 7.07 13.48
C PRO A 320 -10.64 5.73 13.23
N ALA A 321 -10.17 5.10 14.30
CA ALA A 321 -9.42 3.85 14.26
C ALA A 321 -10.20 2.72 13.56
N GLY A 322 -11.52 2.64 13.76
CA GLY A 322 -12.39 1.65 13.12
C GLY A 322 -12.57 1.83 11.60
N ALA A 323 -12.08 2.92 11.01
CA ALA A 323 -12.05 3.08 9.55
C ALA A 323 -10.78 2.51 8.90
N ALA A 324 -9.83 2.01 9.69
CA ALA A 324 -8.57 1.49 9.21
C ALA A 324 -8.70 0.04 8.74
N ASN A 325 -8.55 -0.19 7.43
CA ASN A 325 -8.30 -1.54 6.89
C ASN A 325 -6.81 -1.92 6.99
N TYR A 326 -5.94 -0.91 6.92
CA TYR A 326 -4.50 -1.06 7.09
C TYR A 326 -3.82 0.28 7.42
N VAL A 327 -2.61 0.22 7.97
CA VAL A 327 -1.72 1.38 8.17
C VAL A 327 -0.36 1.08 7.52
N VAL A 328 0.20 2.03 6.76
CA VAL A 328 1.53 1.88 6.15
C VAL A 328 2.53 2.77 6.85
N VAL A 329 3.67 2.20 7.22
CA VAL A 329 4.79 2.90 7.86
C VAL A 329 6.10 2.54 7.17
N GLY A 330 6.97 3.54 6.95
CA GLY A 330 8.32 3.28 6.44
C GLY A 330 9.17 2.57 7.50
N ILE A 331 9.99 1.61 7.09
CA ILE A 331 10.85 0.83 8.00
C ILE A 331 12.30 0.85 7.51
N HIS A 332 13.23 0.61 8.43
CA HIS A 332 14.64 0.48 8.12
C HIS A 332 14.96 -0.91 7.54
N GLU A 333 15.73 -0.96 6.44
CA GLU A 333 16.04 -2.20 5.68
C GLU A 333 16.80 -3.26 6.50
N GLU A 334 17.66 -2.83 7.42
CA GLU A 334 18.52 -3.74 8.21
C GLU A 334 17.90 -4.29 9.49
N SER A 335 16.83 -3.66 10.02
CA SER A 335 16.13 -4.07 11.26
C SER A 335 15.27 -2.92 11.72
N ASP A 336 13.99 -3.20 11.97
CA ASP A 336 13.08 -2.26 12.58
C ASP A 336 12.08 -2.99 13.48
N GLU A 337 11.31 -2.23 14.25
CA GLU A 337 10.15 -2.73 14.96
C GLU A 337 8.97 -1.85 14.62
N VAL A 338 7.90 -2.50 14.17
CA VAL A 338 6.61 -1.87 13.99
C VAL A 338 5.87 -1.98 15.30
N VAL A 339 5.54 -0.83 15.88
CA VAL A 339 4.75 -0.71 17.10
C VAL A 339 3.41 -0.11 16.73
N VAL A 340 2.34 -0.80 17.09
CA VAL A 340 0.98 -0.34 16.84
C VAL A 340 0.35 0.06 18.16
N THR A 341 -0.18 1.27 18.21
CA THR A 341 -0.84 1.84 19.38
C THR A 341 -2.26 2.24 19.04
N LEU A 342 -3.17 1.98 19.97
CA LEU A 342 -4.54 2.44 19.94
C LEU A 342 -4.72 3.51 21.01
N THR A 343 -5.32 4.65 20.65
CA THR A 343 -5.72 5.67 21.62
C THR A 343 -7.23 5.79 21.64
N GLU A 344 -7.85 5.48 22.77
CA GLU A 344 -9.28 5.57 23.01
C GLU A 344 -9.54 6.32 24.31
N ASP A 345 -10.51 7.24 24.32
CA ASP A 345 -10.87 8.04 25.50
C ASP A 345 -9.70 8.77 26.18
N GLY A 346 -8.64 9.06 25.40
CA GLY A 346 -7.41 9.71 25.89
C GLY A 346 -6.39 8.78 26.54
N GLU A 347 -6.65 7.46 26.56
CA GLU A 347 -5.72 6.43 27.00
C GLU A 347 -5.05 5.79 25.77
N THR A 348 -3.72 5.73 25.75
CA THR A 348 -2.93 5.13 24.68
C THR A 348 -2.34 3.80 25.15
N GLU A 349 -2.50 2.77 24.33
CA GLU A 349 -2.01 1.43 24.63
C GLU A 349 -1.31 0.80 23.41
N GLU A 350 -0.19 0.10 23.65
CA GLU A 350 0.49 -0.72 22.62
C GLU A 350 -0.28 -2.03 22.45
N ILE A 351 -0.88 -2.22 21.27
CA ILE A 351 -1.72 -3.37 20.95
C ILE A 351 -0.99 -4.43 20.11
N HIS A 352 0.11 -4.05 19.46
CA HIS A 352 0.95 -4.94 18.68
C HIS A 352 2.39 -4.43 18.66
N ARG A 353 3.34 -5.37 18.65
CA ARG A 353 4.74 -5.10 18.37
C ARG A 353 5.28 -6.23 17.53
N GLU A 354 6.02 -5.89 16.50
CA GLU A 354 6.66 -6.89 15.66
C GLU A 354 7.98 -6.37 15.09
N ARG A 355 9.04 -7.16 15.27
CA ARG A 355 10.31 -6.90 14.62
C ARG A 355 10.23 -7.29 13.14
N VAL A 356 10.55 -6.33 12.27
CA VAL A 356 10.47 -6.46 10.81
C VAL A 356 11.82 -6.12 10.16
N ALA A 357 12.20 -6.86 9.11
CA ALA A 357 13.48 -6.80 8.40
C ALA A 357 14.70 -7.33 9.18
N ALA A 358 15.85 -7.39 8.47
CA ALA A 358 17.05 -8.24 8.68
C ALA A 358 17.79 -8.18 10.05
#